data_AF-A0A9P7BYP3-F1
#
_entry.id   AF-A0A9P7BYP3-F1
#
_cell.length_a   1.000
_cell.length_b   1.000
_cell.length_c   1.000
_cell.angle_alpha   90.00
_cell.angle_beta   90.00
_cell.angle_gamma   90.00
#
_symmetry.space_group_name_H-M   'P 1'
#
loop_
_entity.id
_entity.type
_entity.pdbx_description
1 polymer ?
#
loop_
_entity_poly.entity_id
_entity_poly.type
_entity_poly.pdbx_seq_one_letter_code
_entity_poly.pdbx_strand_id
1 'polypeptide(L)' 'MVEGSVAKFLKEVTLLSQPFVKSDKHTVEQHLKEKGASISKFVLFVVGEGIEKKTSDFAAEVAAAAAGAA' A
#
# COMPACT_ATOMS: atom_id res chain seq x y z
N MET A 1 -4.34 -14.75 -22.71
CA MET A 1 -3.34 -14.31 -21.70
C MET A 1 -3.69 -12.95 -21.10
N VAL A 2 -4.02 -11.93 -21.90
CA VAL A 2 -4.36 -10.57 -21.39
C VAL A 2 -5.60 -10.57 -20.47
N GLU A 3 -6.68 -11.24 -20.86
CA GLU A 3 -7.94 -11.22 -20.11
C GLU A 3 -7.82 -11.81 -18.70
N GLY A 4 -7.07 -12.91 -18.56
CA GLY A 4 -6.75 -13.50 -17.25
C GLY A 4 -5.87 -12.61 -16.39
N SER A 5 -4.91 -11.90 -17.00
CA SER A 5 -4.07 -10.91 -16.28
C SER A 5 -4.88 -9.71 -15.82
N VAL A 6 -5.82 -9.22 -16.62
CA VAL A 6 -6.73 -8.13 -16.24
C VAL A 6 -7.65 -8.58 -15.09
N ALA A 7 -8.23 -9.78 -15.19
CA ALA A 7 -9.05 -10.33 -14.11
C ALA A 7 -8.28 -10.50 -12.80
N LYS A 8 -7.01 -10.92 -12.87
CA LYS A 8 -6.12 -11.01 -11.71
C LYS A 8 -5.84 -9.62 -11.12
N PHE A 9 -5.48 -8.66 -11.95
CA PHE A 9 -5.21 -7.28 -11.52
C PHE A 9 -6.42 -6.65 -10.82
N LEU A 10 -7.61 -6.80 -11.38
CA LEU A 10 -8.84 -6.32 -10.75
C LEU A 10 -9.10 -6.97 -9.39
N LYS A 11 -8.81 -8.27 -9.23
CA LYS A 11 -8.93 -8.94 -7.92
C LYS A 11 -7.94 -8.41 -6.88
N GLU A 12 -6.72 -8.09 -7.29
CA GLU A 12 -5.67 -7.60 -6.39
C GLU A 12 -5.86 -6.12 -6.01
N VAL A 13 -6.47 -5.31 -6.88
CA VAL A 13 -6.58 -3.85 -6.69
C VAL A 13 -7.94 -3.40 -6.15
N THR A 14 -8.99 -4.23 -6.26
CA THR A 14 -10.33 -3.85 -5.77
C THR A 14 -10.55 -4.33 -4.33
N LEU A 15 -10.90 -3.40 -3.43
CA LEU A 15 -11.14 -3.68 -2.00
C LEU A 15 -12.07 -4.87 -1.76
N LEU A 16 -13.16 -4.97 -2.52
CA LEU A 16 -14.18 -6.01 -2.34
C LEU A 16 -13.68 -7.41 -2.69
N SER A 17 -12.77 -7.52 -3.66
CA SER A 17 -12.24 -8.80 -4.14
C SER A 17 -11.02 -9.28 -3.35
N GLN A 18 -10.44 -8.42 -2.52
CA GLN A 18 -9.28 -8.75 -1.70
C GLN A 18 -9.65 -9.72 -0.56
N PRO A 19 -8.70 -10.57 -0.13
CA PRO A 19 -8.86 -11.38 1.08
C PRO A 19 -9.00 -10.48 2.31
N PHE A 20 -9.85 -10.86 3.24
CA PHE A 20 -10.05 -10.10 4.46
C PHE A 20 -8.88 -10.30 5.42
N VAL A 21 -8.11 -9.24 5.71
CA VAL A 21 -6.86 -9.31 6.50
C VAL A 21 -7.01 -9.94 7.89
N LYS A 22 -8.20 -9.88 8.51
CA LYS A 22 -8.44 -10.53 9.82
C LYS A 22 -8.85 -11.99 9.69
N SER A 23 -9.23 -12.44 8.51
CA SER A 23 -9.61 -13.83 8.22
C SER A 23 -9.43 -14.10 6.73
N ASP A 24 -8.30 -14.68 6.37
CA ASP A 24 -7.92 -14.92 4.96
C ASP A 24 -8.77 -16.01 4.26
N LYS A 25 -9.84 -16.48 4.91
CA LYS A 25 -10.73 -17.54 4.40
C LYS A 25 -11.78 -17.00 3.43
N HIS A 26 -12.07 -15.70 3.48
CA HIS A 26 -13.12 -15.07 2.71
C HIS A 26 -12.71 -13.67 2.25
N THR A 27 -13.36 -13.19 1.20
CA THR A 27 -13.10 -11.84 0.67
C THR A 27 -13.80 -10.77 1.52
N VAL A 28 -13.38 -9.51 1.39
CA VAL A 28 -14.06 -8.38 2.05
C VAL A 28 -15.55 -8.32 1.66
N GLU A 29 -15.88 -8.60 0.40
CA GLU A 29 -17.28 -8.66 -0.05
C GLU A 29 -18.09 -9.74 0.66
N GLN A 30 -17.54 -10.96 0.79
CA GLN A 30 -18.19 -12.06 1.49
C GLN A 30 -18.43 -11.69 2.97
N HIS A 31 -17.44 -11.06 3.61
CA HIS A 31 -17.58 -10.60 4.99
C HIS A 31 -18.70 -9.56 5.15
N LEU A 32 -18.79 -8.61 4.23
CA LEU A 32 -19.81 -7.57 4.25
C LEU A 32 -21.21 -8.16 4.04
N LYS A 33 -21.36 -9.12 3.12
CA LYS A 33 -22.62 -9.83 2.87
C LYS A 33 -23.09 -10.60 4.11
N GLU A 34 -22.21 -11.32 4.78
CA GLU A 34 -22.52 -12.03 6.04
C GLU A 34 -23.01 -11.08 7.15
N LYS A 35 -22.58 -9.82 7.11
CA LYS A 35 -22.95 -8.79 8.09
C LYS A 35 -24.08 -7.88 7.64
N GLY A 36 -24.62 -8.07 6.42
CA GLY A 36 -25.66 -7.19 5.85
C GLY A 36 -25.18 -5.75 5.66
N ALA A 37 -23.88 -5.54 5.45
CA ALA A 37 -23.25 -4.23 5.33
C ALA A 37 -22.75 -3.95 3.91
N SER A 38 -22.52 -2.68 3.60
CA SER A 38 -21.90 -2.25 2.34
C SER A 38 -20.94 -1.09 2.57
N ILE A 39 -19.99 -0.91 1.66
CA ILE A 39 -19.02 0.20 1.68
C ILE A 39 -19.37 1.16 0.55
N SER A 40 -19.70 2.41 0.89
CA SER A 40 -19.99 3.44 -0.12
C SER A 40 -18.73 4.13 -0.63
N LYS A 41 -17.77 4.42 0.27
CA LYS A 41 -16.51 5.08 -0.06
C LYS A 41 -15.46 4.78 1.00
N PHE A 42 -14.20 4.68 0.58
CA PHE A 42 -13.04 4.66 1.47
C PHE A 42 -11.98 5.64 0.96
N VAL A 43 -11.13 6.11 1.86
CA VAL A 43 -9.94 6.92 1.54
C VAL A 43 -8.81 6.39 2.41
N LEU A 44 -7.64 6.15 1.81
CA LEU A 44 -6.42 5.78 2.51
C LEU A 44 -5.44 6.94 2.41
N PHE A 45 -4.95 7.43 3.55
CA PHE A 45 -3.88 8.42 3.59
C PHE A 45 -2.62 7.75 4.10
N VAL A 46 -1.53 7.85 3.34
CA VAL A 46 -0.23 7.35 3.75
C VAL A 46 0.73 8.53 3.94
N VAL A 47 1.43 8.56 5.08
CA VAL A 47 2.41 9.62 5.36
C VAL A 47 3.53 9.54 4.31
N GLY A 48 3.74 10.64 3.59
CA GLY A 48 4.76 10.71 2.54
C GLY A 48 4.35 10.10 1.20
N GLU A 49 3.06 9.81 1.00
CA GLU A 49 2.56 9.40 -0.31
C GLU A 49 2.91 10.46 -1.38
N GLY A 50 3.61 10.03 -2.43
CA GLY A 50 4.07 10.93 -3.50
C GLY A 50 5.29 11.80 -3.15
N ILE A 51 5.86 11.69 -1.94
CA ILE A 51 7.09 12.40 -1.56
C ILE A 51 8.29 11.50 -1.85
N GLU A 52 9.24 11.98 -2.66
CA GLU A 52 10.50 11.27 -2.87
C GLU A 52 11.25 11.14 -1.54
N LYS A 53 11.47 9.90 -1.11
CA LYS A 53 12.23 9.62 0.10
C LYS A 53 13.69 9.94 -0.16
N LYS A 54 14.17 11.06 0.38
CA LYS A 54 15.58 11.42 0.35
C LYS A 54 16.39 10.32 1.05
N THR A 55 17.33 9.73 0.31
CA THR A 55 18.33 8.81 0.86
C THR A 55 19.53 9.66 1.27
N SER A 56 19.74 9.82 2.57
CA SER A 56 20.92 10.49 3.14
C SER A 56 21.96 9.43 3.54
N ASP A 57 23.20 9.60 3.06
CA ASP A 57 24.35 8.83 3.53
C ASP A 57 25.02 9.59 4.68
N PHE A 58 24.75 9.12 5.90
CA PHE A 58 25.29 9.72 7.11
C PHE A 58 26.83 9.72 7.14
N ALA A 59 27.49 8.70 6.56
CA ALA A 59 28.94 8.64 6.53
C ALA A 59 29.53 9.75 5.63
N ALA A 60 28.90 9.98 4.48
CA ALA A 60 29.29 11.06 3.57
C ALA A 60 29.06 12.45 4.20
N GLU A 61 27.95 12.65 4.91
CA GLU A 61 27.65 13.90 5.63
C GLU A 61 28.67 14.18 6.74
N VAL A 62 29.06 13.14 7.50
CA VAL A 62 30.07 13.26 8.56
C VAL A 62 31.46 13.57 7.97
N ALA A 63 31.84 12.94 6.85
CA ALA A 63 33.10 13.22 6.19
C ALA A 63 33.18 14.66 5.65
N ALA A 64 32.09 15.16 5.05
CA ALA A 64 32.00 16.54 4.57
C ALA A 64 32.09 17.57 5.71
N ALA A 65 31.43 17.30 6.84
CA ALA A 65 31.50 18.18 8.02
C ALA A 65 32.91 18.24 8.63
N ALA A 66 33.61 17.10 8.69
CA ALA A 66 34.98 17.05 9.20
C ALA A 66 36.00 17.73 8.28
N ALA A 67 35.82 17.63 6.96
CA ALA A 67 36.71 18.25 5.97
C ALA A 67 36.53 19.79 5.88
N GLY A 68 35.36 20.33 6.20
CA GLY A 68 35.10 21.78 6.23
C GLY A 68 35.59 22.49 7.50
N ALA A 69 36.06 21.74 8.51
CA ALA A 69 36.59 22.26 9.77
C ALA A 69 38.14 22.28 9.84
N ALA A 70 38.81 21.97 8.72
CA ALA A 70 40.27 21.98 8.56
C ALA A 70 40.76 23.13 7.68
#